data_AF-A0A553ARQ7-F1
#
_entry.id   AF-A0A553ARQ7-F1
#
_cell.length_a   1.000
_cell.length_b   1.000
_cell.length_c   1.000
_cell.angle_alpha   90.00
_cell.angle_beta   90.00
_cell.angle_gamma   90.00
#
_symmetry.space_group_name_H-M   'P 1'
#
loop_
_entity.id
_entity.type
_entity.pdbx_description
1 polymer ?
#
loop_
_entity_poly.entity_id
_entity_poly.type
_entity_poly.pdbx_seq_one_letter_code
_entity_poly.pdbx_strand_id
1 'polypeptide(L)'
;MNPWLVAALCLMGAGFIGYWSASRGPWWPATVLSLLLAVISLQLYFAFRGDGTYHDLAAWTAMTFTVMPGLVAAVAGIWLGGVRGPGRAAIWRGWQGQLTGLALAVALAAQIAAALI
;
A
#
# COMPACT_ATOMS: atom_id res chain seq x y z
N MET A 1 18.11 13.17 -0.22
CA MET A 1 17.81 11.78 -0.59
C MET A 1 17.09 11.79 -1.93
N ASN A 2 17.41 10.91 -2.89
CA ASN A 2 16.75 10.94 -4.21
C ASN A 2 15.36 10.30 -4.12
N PRO A 3 14.25 11.05 -4.30
CA PRO A 3 12.89 10.54 -4.11
C PRO A 3 12.54 9.40 -5.09
N TRP A 4 13.14 9.40 -6.29
CA TRP A 4 12.96 8.34 -7.27
C TRP A 4 13.57 7.01 -6.82
N LEU A 5 14.70 7.07 -6.10
CA LEU A 5 15.34 5.87 -5.57
C LEU A 5 14.49 5.26 -4.45
N VAL A 6 13.87 6.09 -3.61
CA VAL A 6 12.93 5.64 -2.59
C VAL A 6 11.70 4.99 -3.24
N ALA A 7 11.12 5.63 -4.26
CA ALA A 7 9.99 5.07 -4.99
C ALA A 7 10.31 3.71 -5.61
N ALA A 8 11.49 3.55 -6.22
CA ALA A 8 11.94 2.29 -6.79
C ALA A 8 12.08 1.19 -5.73
N LEU A 9 12.65 1.51 -4.56
CA LEU A 9 12.78 0.58 -3.44
C LEU A 9 11.40 0.18 -2.86
N CYS A 10 10.50 1.14 -2.69
CA CYS A 10 9.12 0.87 -2.26
C CYS A 10 8.39 -0.03 -3.27
N LEU A 11 8.55 0.24 -4.57
CA LEU A 11 8.02 -0.59 -5.65
C LEU A 11 8.55 -2.03 -5.58
N MET A 12 9.87 -2.20 -5.52
CA MET A 12 10.48 -3.54 -5.50
C MET A 12 10.12 -4.31 -4.23
N GLY A 13 10.22 -3.67 -3.06
CA GLY A 13 9.95 -4.30 -1.77
C GLY A 13 8.48 -4.72 -1.62
N ALA A 14 7.55 -3.79 -1.85
CA ALA A 14 6.12 -4.07 -1.72
C ALA A 14 5.63 -5.05 -2.80
N GLY A 15 6.14 -4.93 -4.03
CA GLY A 15 5.84 -5.85 -5.12
C GLY A 15 6.33 -7.27 -4.83
N PHE A 16 7.55 -7.42 -4.33
CA PHE A 16 8.10 -8.71 -3.94
C PHE A 16 7.30 -9.35 -2.80
N ILE A 17 7.01 -8.58 -1.73
CA ILE A 17 6.25 -9.08 -0.58
C ILE A 17 4.85 -9.52 -1.02
N GLY A 18 4.16 -8.71 -1.83
CA GLY A 18 2.84 -9.04 -2.37
C GLY A 18 2.85 -10.30 -3.21
N TYR A 19 3.79 -10.41 -4.16
CA TYR A 19 3.93 -11.57 -5.03
C TYR A 19 4.30 -12.84 -4.27
N TRP A 20 5.30 -12.76 -3.39
CA TRP A 20 5.78 -13.90 -2.62
C TRP A 20 4.71 -14.43 -1.66
N SER A 21 4.04 -13.53 -0.92
CA SER A 21 2.97 -13.91 0.01
C SER A 21 1.81 -14.59 -0.73
N ALA A 22 1.40 -14.04 -1.87
CA ALA A 22 0.30 -14.60 -2.67
C ALA A 22 0.67 -15.91 -3.41
N SER A 23 1.94 -16.09 -3.80
CA SER A 23 2.40 -17.30 -4.49
C SER A 23 2.76 -18.46 -3.57
N ARG A 24 3.29 -18.20 -2.37
CA ARG A 24 3.75 -19.22 -1.41
C ARG A 24 2.72 -19.56 -0.34
N GLY A 25 1.70 -18.71 -0.13
CA GLY A 25 0.63 -18.94 0.85
C GLY A 25 0.76 -18.27 2.24
N PRO A 26 1.93 -17.81 2.76
CA PRO A 26 1.95 -17.07 4.01
C PRO A 26 1.46 -15.63 3.77
N TRP A 27 0.26 -15.31 4.25
CA TRP A 27 -0.41 -14.01 4.02
C TRP A 27 -0.03 -12.92 5.02
N TRP A 28 0.44 -13.30 6.21
CA TRP A 28 0.79 -12.35 7.27
C TRP A 28 1.73 -11.22 6.82
N PRO A 29 2.74 -11.40 5.93
CA PRO A 29 3.61 -10.31 5.52
C PRO A 29 2.86 -9.28 4.67
N ALA A 30 1.99 -9.73 3.76
CA ALA A 30 1.16 -8.86 2.95
C ALA A 30 0.10 -8.12 3.80
N THR A 31 -0.45 -8.79 4.82
CA THR A 31 -1.39 -8.16 5.75
C THR A 31 -0.71 -7.09 6.61
N VAL A 32 0.48 -7.38 7.15
CA VAL A 32 1.26 -6.38 7.91
C VAL A 32 1.65 -5.20 7.01
N LEU A 33 2.15 -5.47 5.80
CA LEU A 33 2.52 -4.42 4.84
C LEU A 33 1.33 -3.52 4.50
N SER A 34 0.17 -4.10 4.20
CA SER A 34 -1.04 -3.33 3.85
C SER A 34 -1.58 -2.52 5.03
N LEU A 35 -1.56 -3.06 6.25
CA LEU A 35 -1.93 -2.31 7.46
C LEU A 35 -0.97 -1.14 7.72
N LEU A 36 0.34 -1.36 7.58
CA LEU A 36 1.32 -0.28 7.71
C LEU A 36 1.11 0.80 6.64
N LEU A 37 0.86 0.41 5.39
CA LEU A 37 0.52 1.35 4.31
C LEU A 37 -0.75 2.16 4.63
N ALA A 38 -1.78 1.52 5.19
CA ALA A 38 -3.00 2.21 5.61
C ALA A 38 -2.73 3.24 6.71
N VAL A 39 -2.00 2.83 7.75
CA VAL A 39 -1.65 3.71 8.88
C VAL A 39 -0.80 4.88 8.42
N ILE A 40 0.24 4.64 7.62
CA ILE A 40 1.13 5.69 7.09
C ILE A 40 0.35 6.64 6.17
N SER A 41 -0.51 6.11 5.30
CA SER A 41 -1.33 6.93 4.40
C SER A 41 -2.28 7.84 5.19
N LEU A 42 -2.93 7.33 6.24
CA LEU A 42 -3.79 8.13 7.12
C LEU A 42 -3.00 9.21 7.87
N GLN A 43 -1.84 8.88 8.43
CA GLN A 43 -0.99 9.85 9.13
C GLN A 43 -0.56 10.98 8.19
N LEU A 44 -0.11 10.64 6.98
CA LEU A 44 0.28 11.63 5.97
C LEU A 44 -0.93 12.43 5.46
N TYR A 45 -2.12 11.84 5.37
CA TYR A 45 -3.33 12.55 4.97
C TYR A 45 -3.70 13.61 6.00
N PHE A 46 -3.71 13.26 7.29
CA PHE A 46 -3.98 14.24 8.34
C PHE A 46 -2.90 15.32 8.41
N ALA A 47 -1.63 14.98 8.20
CA ALA A 47 -0.55 15.96 8.10
C ALA A 47 -0.70 16.90 6.89
N PHE A 48 -1.06 16.36 5.72
CA PHE A 48 -1.29 17.15 4.51
C PHE A 48 -2.53 18.04 4.63
N ARG A 49 -3.63 17.52 5.18
CA ARG A 49 -4.87 18.27 5.39
C ARG A 49 -4.65 19.47 6.32
N GLY A 50 -3.83 19.29 7.37
CA GLY A 50 -3.47 20.33 8.32
C GLY A 50 -4.66 20.95 9.06
N ASP A 51 -4.37 21.96 9.89
CA ASP A 51 -5.39 22.78 10.56
C ASP A 51 -5.66 24.05 9.73
N GLY A 52 -6.51 23.91 8.70
CA GLY A 52 -7.19 25.00 7.98
C GLY A 52 -6.35 25.97 7.14
N THR A 53 -5.06 26.19 7.45
CA THR A 53 -4.22 27.21 6.78
C THR A 53 -2.84 26.73 6.33
N TYR A 54 -2.34 25.59 6.83
CA TYR A 54 -1.02 25.07 6.44
C TYR A 54 -1.13 23.64 5.94
N HIS A 55 -0.89 23.45 4.65
CA HIS A 55 -0.73 22.14 4.04
C HIS A 55 0.74 21.71 4.07
N ASP A 56 1.02 20.54 4.63
CA ASP A 56 2.37 20.00 4.60
C ASP A 56 2.71 19.41 3.23
N LEU A 57 3.34 20.23 2.37
CA LEU A 57 3.85 19.77 1.07
C LEU A 57 4.83 18.60 1.19
N ALA A 58 5.55 18.47 2.31
CA ALA A 58 6.42 17.33 2.55
C ALA A 58 5.61 16.03 2.70
N ALA A 59 4.43 16.09 3.34
CA ALA A 59 3.54 14.94 3.44
C ALA A 59 3.03 14.48 2.05
N TRP A 60 2.67 15.43 1.17
CA TRP A 60 2.27 15.11 -0.22
C TRP A 60 3.41 14.46 -1.02
N THR A 61 4.63 15.00 -0.92
CA THR A 61 5.78 14.39 -1.61
C THR A 61 6.09 13.00 -1.06
N ALA A 62 6.01 12.79 0.26
CA ALA A 62 6.16 11.47 0.86
C ALA A 62 5.08 10.50 0.36
N MET A 63 3.82 10.90 0.32
CA MET A 63 2.72 10.12 -0.25
C MET A 63 2.98 9.71 -1.71
N THR A 64 3.48 10.64 -2.52
CA THR A 64 3.75 10.45 -3.96
C THR A 64 4.91 9.49 -4.22
N PHE A 65 5.99 9.57 -3.44
CA PHE A 65 7.21 8.79 -3.69
C PHE A 65 7.36 7.55 -2.81
N THR A 66 6.48 7.32 -1.82
CA THR A 66 6.56 6.13 -0.95
C THR A 66 5.28 5.31 -0.98
N VAL A 67 4.15 5.92 -0.61
CA VAL A 67 2.87 5.23 -0.42
C VAL A 67 2.24 4.85 -1.75
N MET A 68 2.21 5.75 -2.74
CA MET A 68 1.69 5.44 -4.09
C MET A 68 2.45 4.29 -4.77
N PRO A 69 3.80 4.33 -4.88
CA PRO A 69 4.58 3.22 -5.45
C PRO A 69 4.37 1.92 -4.67
N GLY A 70 4.38 2.00 -3.33
CA GLY A 70 4.14 0.85 -2.46
C GLY A 70 2.76 0.22 -2.66
N LEU A 71 1.70 1.04 -2.77
CA LEU A 71 0.33 0.58 -3.02
C LEU A 71 0.21 -0.12 -4.37
N VAL A 72 0.68 0.54 -5.44
CA VAL A 72 0.63 0.00 -6.80
C VAL A 72 1.36 -1.34 -6.86
N ALA A 73 2.56 -1.40 -6.27
CA ALA A 73 3.36 -2.61 -6.26
C ALA A 73 2.76 -3.72 -5.41
N ALA A 74 2.24 -3.42 -4.23
CA ALA A 74 1.59 -4.41 -3.37
C ALA A 74 0.37 -5.02 -4.08
N VAL A 75 -0.50 -4.19 -4.67
CA VAL A 75 -1.67 -4.65 -5.42
C VAL A 75 -1.24 -5.49 -6.61
N ALA A 76 -0.30 -5.00 -7.42
CA ALA A 76 0.21 -5.72 -8.60
C ALA A 76 0.85 -7.06 -8.20
N GLY A 77 1.68 -7.06 -7.16
CA GLY A 77 2.34 -8.26 -6.63
C GLY A 77 1.33 -9.29 -6.15
N ILE A 78 0.37 -8.89 -5.31
CA ILE A 78 -0.71 -9.77 -4.81
C ILE A 78 -1.51 -10.35 -5.98
N TRP A 79 -1.86 -9.51 -6.95
CA TRP A 79 -2.63 -9.94 -8.12
C TRP A 79 -1.85 -10.93 -8.99
N LEU A 80 -0.60 -10.62 -9.33
CA LEU A 80 0.28 -11.50 -10.11
C LEU A 80 0.55 -12.83 -9.41
N GLY A 81 0.82 -12.80 -8.10
CA GLY A 81 1.05 -13.99 -7.29
C GLY A 81 -0.24 -14.82 -7.12
N GLY A 82 -1.39 -14.16 -7.03
CA GLY A 82 -2.68 -14.83 -6.92
C GLY A 82 -3.18 -15.46 -8.22
N VAL A 83 -2.83 -14.88 -9.38
CA VAL A 83 -3.16 -15.46 -10.70
C VAL A 83 -2.29 -16.68 -11.02
N ARG A 84 -1.01 -16.69 -10.59
CA ARG A 84 -0.04 -17.75 -10.90
C ARG A 84 0.10 -18.82 -9.82
N GLY A 85 -0.30 -18.55 -8.57
CA GLY A 85 -0.11 -19.45 -7.44
C GLY A 85 -1.23 -20.48 -7.25
N PRO A 86 -0.93 -21.66 -6.65
CA PRO A 86 -1.92 -22.69 -6.33
C PRO A 86 -2.98 -22.24 -5.29
N GLY A 87 -2.78 -21.09 -4.63
CA GLY A 87 -3.65 -20.57 -3.57
C GLY A 87 -4.90 -19.80 -4.03
N ARG A 88 -5.13 -19.63 -5.34
CA ARG A 88 -6.09 -18.74 -6.01
C ARG A 88 -7.47 -18.56 -5.35
N ALA A 89 -8.04 -19.61 -4.76
CA ALA A 89 -9.35 -19.58 -4.08
C ALA A 89 -9.28 -19.21 -2.58
N ALA A 90 -8.19 -19.53 -1.89
CA ALA A 90 -8.00 -19.21 -0.47
C ALA A 90 -7.71 -17.72 -0.24
N ILE A 91 -7.10 -17.08 -1.24
CA ILE A 91 -6.70 -15.65 -1.24
C ILE A 91 -7.86 -14.72 -0.89
N TRP A 92 -9.00 -14.90 -1.56
CA TRP A 92 -10.14 -13.99 -1.47
C TRP A 92 -11.18 -14.42 -0.43
N ARG A 93 -11.05 -15.63 0.11
CA ARG A 93 -12.01 -16.23 1.04
C ARG A 93 -11.54 -16.25 2.49
N GLY A 94 -10.25 -16.05 2.75
CA GLY A 94 -9.70 -15.96 4.10
C GLY A 94 -9.85 -14.57 4.72
N TRP A 95 -10.02 -14.53 6.06
CA TRP A 95 -10.11 -13.28 6.82
C TRP A 95 -8.89 -12.36 6.62
N GLN A 96 -7.69 -12.94 6.45
CA GLN A 96 -6.45 -12.18 6.19
C GLN A 96 -6.48 -11.49 4.83
N GLY A 97 -7.05 -12.14 3.80
CA GLY A 97 -7.22 -11.55 2.48
C GLY A 97 -8.19 -10.37 2.51
N GLN A 98 -9.29 -10.51 3.26
CA GLN A 98 -10.26 -9.42 3.46
C GLN A 98 -9.63 -8.23 4.19
N LEU A 99 -8.89 -8.46 5.29
CA LEU A 99 -8.18 -7.39 6.00
C LEU A 99 -7.14 -6.71 5.13
N THR A 100 -6.38 -7.48 4.34
CA THR A 100 -5.39 -6.95 3.40
C THR A 100 -6.07 -6.06 2.36
N GLY A 101 -7.18 -6.52 1.78
CA GLY A 101 -7.98 -5.74 0.82
C GLY A 101 -8.55 -4.46 1.42
N LEU A 102 -9.11 -4.53 2.63
CA LEU A 102 -9.64 -3.36 3.35
C LEU A 102 -8.53 -2.36 3.68
N ALA A 103 -7.38 -2.83 4.17
CA ALA A 103 -6.25 -1.95 4.47
C ALA A 103 -5.72 -1.23 3.22
N LEU A 104 -5.59 -1.95 2.10
CA LEU A 104 -5.22 -1.33 0.82
C LEU A 104 -6.27 -0.33 0.34
N ALA A 105 -7.57 -0.62 0.54
CA ALA A 105 -8.65 0.30 0.19
C ALA A 105 -8.61 1.57 1.05
N VAL A 106 -8.36 1.47 2.35
CA VAL A 106 -8.18 2.61 3.26
C VAL A 106 -6.97 3.45 2.84
N ALA A 107 -5.85 2.80 2.56
CA ALA A 107 -4.65 3.48 2.11
C ALA A 107 -4.89 4.26 0.80
N LEU A 108 -5.59 3.63 -0.16
CA LEU A 108 -5.97 4.26 -1.43
C LEU A 108 -6.96 5.42 -1.22
N ALA A 109 -7.96 5.24 -0.36
CA ALA A 109 -8.94 6.27 -0.06
C ALA A 109 -8.30 7.51 0.56
N ALA A 110 -7.34 7.34 1.47
CA ALA A 110 -6.57 8.44 2.05
C ALA A 110 -5.75 9.19 0.99
N GLN A 111 -5.16 8.48 0.02
CA GLN A 111 -4.43 9.10 -1.09
C GLN A 111 -5.34 9.88 -2.04
N ILE A 112 -6.50 9.31 -2.39
CA ILE A 112 -7.49 9.99 -3.24
C ILE A 112 -8.03 11.22 -2.50
N ALA A 113 -8.35 11.10 -1.22
CA ALA A 113 -8.82 12.22 -0.41
C ALA A 113 -7.77 13.34 -0.34
N ALA A 114 -6.50 13.01 -0.16
CA ALA A 114 -5.42 13.99 -0.22
C ALA A 114 -5.33 14.69 -1.59
N ALA A 115 -5.50 13.96 -2.68
CA ALA A 115 -5.42 14.50 -4.04
C ALA A 115 -6.59 15.42 -4.44
N LEU A 116 -7.69 15.39 -3.69
CA LEU A 116 -8.90 16.18 -3.93
C LEU A 116 -8.97 17.49 -3.10
N ILE A 117 -8.02 17.69 -2.18
CA ILE A 117 -7.83 18.94 -1.43
C ILE A 117 -7.02 19.90 -2.28
#